data_AF-A0A2D7SZC7-F1
#
_entry.id   AF-A0A2D7SZC7-F1
#
_cell.length_a   1.000
_cell.length_b   1.000
_cell.length_c   1.000
_cell.angle_alpha   90.00
_cell.angle_beta   90.00
_cell.angle_gamma   90.00
#
_symmetry.space_group_name_H-M   'P 1'
#
loop_
_entity.id
_entity.type
_entity.pdbx_description
1 polymer ?
#
loop_
_entity_poly.entity_id
_entity_poly.type
_entity_poly.pdbx_seq_one_letter_code
_entity_poly.pdbx_strand_id
1 'polypeptide(L)' 'INFNENYERYRVYLGTKFNLKKRKSLSIRYIMQKYLTNQNPTLHILRISYNYEIKKKKKEKKTIS' A
#
# COMPACT_ATOMS: atom_id res chain seq x y z
N ILE A 1 5.42 19.15 -12.18
CA ILE A 1 6.12 17.89 -12.53
C ILE A 1 5.18 17.11 -13.44
N ASN A 2 5.46 17.07 -14.74
CA ASN A 2 4.62 16.40 -15.74
C ASN A 2 4.84 14.89 -15.63
N PHE A 3 3.82 14.14 -15.18
CA PHE A 3 3.88 12.68 -14.99
C PHE A 3 3.55 11.88 -16.28
N ASN A 4 3.53 12.54 -17.44
CA ASN A 4 2.87 12.02 -18.64
C ASN A 4 3.82 11.48 -19.73
N GLU A 5 5.11 11.39 -19.47
CA GLU A 5 6.01 10.60 -20.33
C GLU A 5 5.92 9.15 -19.87
N ASN A 6 5.30 8.32 -20.71
CA ASN A 6 5.18 6.86 -20.55
C ASN A 6 6.57 6.22 -20.66
N TYR A 7 7.39 6.41 -19.64
CA TYR A 7 8.63 5.67 -19.50
C TYR A 7 8.28 4.22 -19.21
N GLU A 8 8.68 3.33 -20.12
CA GLU A 8 8.72 1.90 -19.81
C GLU A 8 9.53 1.75 -18.52
N ARG A 9 8.91 1.13 -17.51
CA ARG A 9 9.50 0.94 -16.19
C ARG A 9 9.26 -0.49 -15.75
N TYR A 10 10.32 -1.18 -15.36
CA TYR A 10 10.20 -2.48 -14.72
C TYR A 10 10.06 -2.29 -13.23
N ARG A 11 9.14 -3.03 -12.62
CA ARG A 11 8.96 -3.01 -11.17
C ARG A 11 8.82 -4.43 -10.62
N VAL A 12 9.76 -4.80 -9.77
CA VAL A 12 9.77 -6.08 -9.04
C VAL A 12 9.39 -5.80 -7.60
N TYR A 13 8.53 -6.67 -7.05
CA TYR A 13 8.05 -6.55 -5.68
C TYR A 13 8.35 -7.86 -4.94
N LEU A 14 8.95 -7.74 -3.76
CA LEU A 14 9.11 -8.85 -2.83
C LEU A 14 8.58 -8.40 -1.47
N GLY A 15 7.73 -9.19 -0.84
CA GLY A 15 7.21 -8.80 0.45
C GLY A 15 6.34 -9.86 1.09
N THR A 16 6.10 -9.64 2.38
CA THR A 16 5.25 -10.49 3.20
C THR A 16 4.08 -9.68 3.76
N LYS A 17 2.97 -10.36 3.97
CA LYS A 17 1.78 -9.81 4.61
C LYS A 17 1.43 -10.68 5.81
N PHE A 18 1.43 -10.08 6.98
CA PHE A 18 1.00 -10.68 8.23
C PHE A 18 -0.47 -10.36 8.47
N ASN A 19 -1.28 -11.39 8.59
CA ASN A 19 -2.67 -11.26 9.03
C ASN A 19 -2.68 -11.18 10.56
N LEU A 20 -3.20 -10.07 11.10
CA LEU A 20 -3.28 -9.80 12.52
C LEU A 20 -4.73 -10.03 13.03
N LYS A 21 -4.90 -10.12 14.34
CA LYS A 21 -6.22 -10.23 14.97
C LYS A 21 -7.12 -9.05 14.60
N LYS A 22 -8.45 -9.26 14.63
CA LYS A 22 -9.49 -8.22 14.43
C LYS A 22 -9.42 -7.53 13.07
N ARG A 23 -9.24 -8.30 11.98
CA ARG A 23 -9.20 -7.81 10.58
C ARG A 23 -8.14 -6.74 10.33
N LYS A 24 -7.04 -6.81 11.08
CA LYS A 24 -5.86 -5.97 10.90
C LYS A 24 -4.86 -6.71 10.02
N SER A 25 -4.03 -5.99 9.30
CA SER A 25 -2.89 -6.60 8.60
C SER A 25 -1.68 -5.68 8.60
N LEU A 26 -0.50 -6.24 8.76
CA LEU A 26 0.77 -5.56 8.57
C LEU A 26 1.43 -6.12 7.31
N SER A 27 1.93 -5.27 6.43
CA SER A 27 2.70 -5.71 5.27
C SER A 27 4.02 -4.97 5.19
N ILE A 28 5.07 -5.70 4.84
CA ILE A 28 6.39 -5.16 4.55
C ILE A 28 6.71 -5.60 3.13
N ARG A 29 7.03 -4.64 2.27
CA ARG A 29 7.29 -4.87 0.85
C ARG A 29 8.48 -4.07 0.40
N TYR A 30 9.44 -4.76 -0.18
CA TYR A 30 10.52 -4.16 -0.96
C TYR A 30 10.12 -4.06 -2.42
N ILE A 31 10.43 -2.91 -3.02
CA ILE A 31 10.08 -2.60 -4.41
C ILE A 31 11.34 -2.11 -5.09
N MET A 32 11.78 -2.82 -6.13
CA MET A 32 12.79 -2.35 -7.05
C MET A 32 12.12 -1.82 -8.29
N GLN A 33 12.41 -0.58 -8.66
CA GLN A 33 11.88 0.04 -9.86
C GLN A 33 13.03 0.55 -10.71
N LYS A 34 13.11 0.08 -11.95
CA LYS A 34 14.10 0.55 -12.94
C LYS A 34 13.38 1.27 -14.05
N TYR A 35 13.86 2.46 -14.40
CA TYR A 35 13.36 3.24 -15.54
C TYR A 35 14.21 2.92 -16.76
N LEU A 36 13.60 2.68 -17.93
CA LEU A 36 14.32 2.51 -19.21
C LEU A 36 14.58 3.88 -19.86
N THR A 37 15.39 4.70 -19.21
CA THR A 37 15.87 5.97 -19.77
C THR A 37 17.38 5.94 -19.90
N ASN A 38 17.97 6.83 -20.71
CA ASN A 38 19.43 6.90 -20.93
C ASN A 38 20.25 7.05 -19.63
N GLN A 39 19.64 7.44 -18.51
CA GLN A 39 20.29 7.57 -17.21
C GLN A 39 19.96 6.43 -16.22
N ASN A 40 19.13 5.45 -16.62
CA ASN A 40 18.78 4.20 -15.92
C ASN A 40 18.77 4.24 -14.38
N PRO A 41 18.14 5.23 -13.72
CA PRO A 41 18.12 5.24 -12.25
C PRO A 41 17.34 4.04 -11.73
N THR A 42 17.91 3.31 -10.76
CA THR A 42 17.20 2.26 -10.02
C THR A 42 16.73 2.83 -8.70
N LEU A 43 15.42 2.79 -8.49
CA LEU A 43 14.77 3.23 -7.27
C LEU A 43 14.46 2.04 -6.37
N HIS A 44 14.94 2.11 -5.13
CA HIS A 44 14.68 1.12 -4.10
C HIS A 44 13.71 1.69 -3.08
N ILE A 45 12.56 1.04 -2.89
CA ILE A 45 11.50 1.50 -1.98
C ILE A 45 11.21 0.41 -0.97
N LEU A 46 11.40 0.70 0.32
CA LEU A 46 10.90 -0.13 1.40
C LEU A 46 9.55 0.43 1.89
N ARG A 47 8.48 -0.34 1.70
CA ARG A 47 7.13 0.05 2.09
C ARG A 47 6.66 -0.78 3.29
N ILE A 48 6.32 -0.09 4.36
CA ILE A 48 5.63 -0.64 5.53
C ILE A 48 4.18 -0.14 5.49
N SER A 49 3.21 -1.02 5.72
CA SER A 49 1.80 -0.62 5.72
C SER A 49 1.01 -1.36 6.78
N TYR A 50 0.21 -0.61 7.54
CA TYR A 50 -0.69 -1.13 8.55
C TYR A 50 -2.13 -0.85 8.15
N ASN A 51 -2.93 -1.90 8.04
CA ASN A 51 -4.35 -1.81 7.73
C ASN A 51 -5.18 -2.14 8.96
N TYR A 52 -6.20 -1.35 9.23
CA TYR A 52 -7.13 -1.54 10.34
C TYR A 52 -8.56 -1.18 9.91
N GLU A 53 -9.53 -1.96 10.36
CA GLU A 53 -10.95 -1.71 10.12
C GLU A 53 -11.56 -0.98 11.33
N ILE A 54 -12.21 0.17 11.08
CA ILE A 54 -13.02 0.86 12.09
C ILE A 54 -14.47 0.41 11.94
N LYS A 55 -14.97 -0.39 12.88
CA LYS A 55 -16.41 -0.68 12.96
C LYS A 55 -17.14 0.55 13.51
N LYS A 56 -17.93 1.23 12.67
CA LYS A 56 -18.90 2.21 13.15
C LYS A 56 -19.94 1.46 14.00
N LYS A 57 -19.97 1.71 15.32
CA LYS A 57 -21.07 1.26 16.16
C LYS A 57 -22.34 1.96 15.64
N LYS A 58 -23.32 1.21 15.12
CA LYS A 58 -24.66 1.75 14.90
C LYS A 58 -25.16 2.24 16.26
N LYS A 59 -25.42 3.54 16.40
CA LYS A 59 -26.20 4.06 17.54
C LYS A 59 -27.60 3.47 17.37
N GLU A 60 -27.96 2.51 18.20
CA GLU A 60 -29.36 2.10 18.36
C GLU A 60 -30.12 3.34 18.83
N LYS A 61 -30.98 3.88 17.97
CA LYS A 61 -31.98 4.86 18.41
C LYS A 61 -32.90 4.09 19.35
N LYS A 62 -32.78 4.33 20.66
CA LYS A 62 -33.83 3.93 21.61
C LYS A 62 -35.07 4.73 21.24
N THR A 63 -36.02 4.08 20.60
CA THR A 63 -37.40 4.58 20.48
C THR A 63 -37.99 4.47 21.89
N ILE A 64 -38.18 5.60 22.55
CA ILE A 64 -38.96 5.67 23.80
C ILE A 64 -40.41 5.78 23.33
N SER A 65 -41.17 4.71 23.56
CA SER A 65 -42.65 4.67 23.44
C SER A 65 -43.29 5.16 24.72
#